data_AF-A0A969LP23-F1
#
_entry.id   AF-A0A969LP23-F1
#
_cell.length_a   1.000
_cell.length_b   1.000
_cell.length_c   1.000
_cell.angle_alpha   90.00
_cell.angle_beta   90.00
_cell.angle_gamma   90.00
#
_symmetry.space_group_name_H-M   'P 1'
#
loop_
_entity.id
_entity.type
_entity.pdbx_description
1 polymer ?
#
loop_
_entity_poly.entity_id
_entity_poly.type
_entity_poly.pdbx_seq_one_letter_code
_entity_poly.pdbx_strand_id
1 'polypeptide(L)'
;SDGVLAAELAAAGLVGAPGVLEPGGGLEQALVQDGGARIKPAQFDAWQILANSVKPYAACHLVHPAVDAARNAGLPIANIRRVRACVSPLAMQMTGHTDARPATSLAAKFDMRYCVALALHGRPLTSGRLP
;
A
#
# COMPACT_ATOMS: atom_id res chain seq x y z
N SER A 1 -10.76 -10.46 12.49
CA SER A 1 -11.64 -11.47 13.12
C SER A 1 -10.99 -12.83 13.07
N ASP A 2 -10.51 -13.26 11.90
CA ASP A 2 -10.23 -14.68 11.66
C ASP A 2 -9.00 -15.22 12.41
N GLY A 3 -7.99 -14.39 12.64
CA GLY A 3 -6.82 -14.77 13.45
C GLY A 3 -7.15 -14.99 14.93
N VAL A 4 -8.06 -14.20 15.50
CA VAL A 4 -8.51 -14.37 16.90
C VAL A 4 -9.30 -15.67 17.03
N LEU A 5 -10.25 -15.89 16.12
CA LEU A 5 -11.04 -17.12 16.09
C LEU A 5 -10.16 -18.37 15.93
N ALA A 6 -9.14 -18.32 15.06
CA ALA A 6 -8.21 -19.44 14.88
C ALA A 6 -7.45 -19.76 16.18
N ALA A 7 -7.02 -18.74 16.92
CA ALA A 7 -6.35 -18.91 18.20
C ALA A 7 -7.31 -19.50 19.27
N GLU A 8 -8.56 -19.03 19.32
CA GLU A 8 -9.59 -19.56 20.23
C GLU A 8 -9.93 -21.02 19.93
N LEU A 9 -10.07 -21.39 18.65
CA LEU A 9 -10.31 -22.77 18.24
C LEU A 9 -9.13 -23.69 18.61
N ALA A 10 -7.90 -23.24 18.40
CA ALA A 10 -6.71 -23.98 18.82
C ALA A 10 -6.66 -24.15 20.35
N ALA A 11 -7.01 -23.10 21.12
CA ALA A 11 -7.12 -23.17 22.57
C ALA A 11 -8.23 -24.14 23.03
N ALA A 12 -9.31 -24.28 22.25
CA ALA A 12 -10.36 -25.26 22.46
C ALA A 12 -10.01 -26.68 21.99
N GLY A 13 -8.78 -26.91 21.50
CA GLY A 13 -8.28 -28.23 21.10
C GLY A 13 -8.48 -28.60 19.64
N LEU A 14 -8.90 -27.67 18.78
CA LEU A 14 -8.96 -27.91 17.33
C LEU A 14 -7.54 -28.07 16.77
N VAL A 15 -7.30 -29.17 16.06
CA VAL A 15 -6.02 -29.44 15.38
C VAL A 15 -6.11 -29.03 13.91
N GLY A 16 -5.22 -28.14 13.48
CA GLY A 16 -5.09 -27.71 12.09
C GLY A 16 -4.26 -28.66 11.23
N ALA A 17 -4.28 -28.43 9.90
CA ALA A 17 -3.44 -29.18 8.98
C ALA A 17 -1.95 -28.93 9.26
N PRO A 18 -1.10 -29.96 9.31
CA PRO A 18 0.34 -29.79 9.51
C PRO A 18 0.98 -29.16 8.26
N GLY A 19 2.06 -28.41 8.46
CA GLY A 19 2.92 -27.96 7.36
C GLY A 19 2.34 -26.87 6.45
N VAL A 20 1.25 -26.20 6.84
CA VAL A 20 0.60 -25.17 6.00
C VAL A 20 1.55 -24.04 5.59
N LEU A 21 2.46 -23.65 6.49
CA LEU A 21 3.42 -22.55 6.29
C LEU A 21 4.83 -23.03 5.91
N GLU A 22 5.05 -24.33 5.76
CA GLU A 22 6.36 -24.86 5.40
C GLU A 22 6.65 -24.61 3.91
N PRO A 23 7.94 -24.59 3.49
CA PRO A 23 8.29 -24.55 2.08
C PRO A 23 7.63 -25.70 1.31
N GLY A 24 6.95 -25.40 0.21
CA GLY A 24 6.14 -26.38 -0.52
C GLY A 24 4.87 -26.85 0.20
N GLY A 25 4.49 -26.21 1.30
CA GLY A 25 3.28 -26.49 2.07
C GLY A 25 2.00 -25.99 1.41
N GLY A 26 0.87 -26.19 2.10
CA GLY A 26 -0.47 -25.91 1.56
C GLY A 26 -0.70 -24.45 1.15
N LEU A 27 -0.17 -23.48 1.91
CA LEU A 27 -0.33 -22.06 1.59
C LEU A 27 0.45 -21.68 0.32
N GLU A 28 1.67 -22.18 0.19
CA GLU A 28 2.51 -21.90 -0.99
C GLU A 28 1.88 -22.47 -2.25
N GLN A 29 1.46 -23.73 -2.24
CA GLN A 29 0.81 -24.37 -3.38
C GLN A 29 -0.49 -23.68 -3.80
N ALA A 30 -1.24 -23.14 -2.84
CA ALA A 30 -2.48 -22.42 -3.12
C ALA A 30 -2.25 -21.04 -3.75
N LEU A 31 -1.26 -20.28 -3.25
CA LEU A 31 -1.02 -18.89 -3.64
C LEU A 31 -0.01 -18.74 -4.79
N VAL A 32 0.98 -19.62 -4.89
CA VAL A 32 2.10 -19.55 -5.84
C VAL A 32 2.03 -20.72 -6.82
N GLN A 33 1.05 -20.63 -7.72
CA GLN A 33 0.69 -21.72 -8.64
C GLN A 33 1.69 -21.90 -9.79
N ASP A 34 2.42 -20.85 -10.14
CA ASP A 34 3.44 -20.87 -11.19
C ASP A 34 4.82 -21.31 -10.69
N GLY A 35 4.96 -21.50 -9.36
CA GLY A 35 6.24 -21.81 -8.73
C GLY A 35 7.28 -20.69 -8.85
N GLY A 36 6.88 -19.44 -9.15
CA GLY A 36 7.80 -18.30 -9.28
C GLY A 36 8.37 -17.79 -7.95
N ALA A 37 7.80 -18.21 -6.83
CA ALA A 37 8.26 -17.88 -5.48
C ALA A 37 8.18 -19.10 -4.55
N ARG A 38 8.85 -19.00 -3.40
CA ARG A 38 8.80 -19.99 -2.31
C ARG A 38 8.65 -19.27 -0.98
N ILE A 39 7.91 -19.85 -0.05
CA ILE A 39 7.93 -19.45 1.34
C ILE A 39 9.33 -19.74 1.87
N LYS A 40 9.98 -18.70 2.39
CA LYS A 40 11.28 -18.84 3.04
C LYS A 40 11.06 -19.19 4.51
N PRO A 41 11.87 -20.08 5.09
CA PRO A 41 11.90 -20.26 6.54
C PRO A 41 12.11 -18.92 7.25
N ALA A 42 11.33 -18.68 8.31
CA ALA A 42 11.44 -17.45 9.07
C ALA A 42 12.81 -17.36 9.76
N GLN A 43 13.49 -16.23 9.59
CA GLN A 43 14.71 -15.88 10.31
C GLN A 43 14.33 -14.92 11.42
N PHE A 44 14.64 -15.29 12.67
CA PHE A 44 14.32 -14.50 13.87
C PHE A 44 15.56 -13.80 14.45
N ASP A 45 16.46 -13.36 13.57
CA ASP A 45 17.71 -12.68 13.92
C ASP A 45 17.54 -11.19 14.22
N ALA A 46 16.42 -10.59 13.81
CA ALA A 46 16.11 -9.19 14.07
C ALA A 46 14.61 -8.89 14.24
N TRP A 47 14.31 -7.84 15.00
CA TRP A 47 12.96 -7.31 15.19
C TRP A 47 12.51 -6.50 13.96
N GLN A 48 11.73 -7.13 13.06
CA GLN A 48 11.22 -6.46 11.87
C GLN A 48 10.30 -5.26 12.16
N ILE A 49 9.71 -5.19 13.36
CA ILE A 49 8.88 -4.04 13.77
C ILE A 49 9.67 -2.71 13.76
N LEU A 50 10.99 -2.77 13.95
CA LEU A 50 11.87 -1.60 13.90
C LEU A 50 12.09 -1.09 12.46
N ALA A 51 11.80 -1.92 11.46
CA ALA A 51 11.92 -1.58 10.04
C ALA A 51 10.58 -1.12 9.43
N ASN A 52 9.57 -0.79 10.25
CA ASN A 52 8.27 -0.36 9.76
C ASN A 52 8.28 1.11 9.31
N SER A 53 7.75 1.37 8.12
CA SER A 53 7.62 2.74 7.59
C SER A 53 6.40 3.46 8.18
N VAL A 54 6.57 4.72 8.57
CA VAL A 54 5.45 5.60 8.94
C VAL A 54 4.86 6.25 7.68
N LYS A 55 3.53 6.29 7.59
CA LYS A 55 2.80 6.95 6.51
C LYS A 55 2.44 8.39 6.89
N PRO A 56 3.14 9.43 6.36
CA PRO A 56 2.80 10.82 6.66
C PRO A 56 1.46 11.25 6.03
N TYR A 57 0.99 10.52 5.02
CA TYR A 57 -0.24 10.81 4.28
C TYR A 57 -1.26 9.69 4.42
N ALA A 58 -2.53 10.08 4.57
CA ALA A 58 -3.64 9.15 4.57
C ALA A 58 -3.99 8.68 3.14
N ALA A 59 -3.00 8.19 2.39
CA ALA A 59 -3.10 7.72 1.01
C ALA A 59 -2.22 6.46 0.79
N CYS A 60 -2.35 5.80 -0.36
CA CYS A 60 -1.54 4.65 -0.75
C CYS A 60 -0.05 4.98 -0.67
N HIS A 61 0.77 4.10 -0.09
CA HIS A 61 2.21 4.36 0.11
C HIS A 61 2.91 4.71 -1.20
N LEU A 62 2.49 4.09 -2.30
CA LEU A 62 3.08 4.30 -3.63
C LEU A 62 2.94 5.74 -4.16
N VAL A 63 2.02 6.56 -3.62
CA VAL A 63 1.88 7.97 -4.03
C VAL A 63 2.78 8.92 -3.23
N HIS A 64 3.32 8.48 -2.09
CA HIS A 64 3.98 9.38 -1.13
C HIS A 64 5.20 10.11 -1.72
N PRO A 65 6.12 9.43 -2.45
CA PRO A 65 7.25 10.12 -3.06
C PRO A 65 6.85 11.23 -4.04
N ALA A 66 5.77 11.02 -4.80
CA ALA A 66 5.26 12.02 -5.74
C ALA A 66 4.61 13.21 -5.02
N VAL A 67 3.92 12.96 -3.90
CA VAL A 67 3.34 14.01 -3.03
C VAL A 67 4.45 14.85 -2.40
N ASP A 68 5.52 14.23 -1.90
CA ASP A 68 6.67 14.94 -1.33
C ASP A 68 7.36 15.82 -2.38
N ALA A 69 7.63 15.26 -3.56
CA ALA A 69 8.22 16.01 -4.66
C ALA A 69 7.35 17.21 -5.07
N ALA A 70 6.04 17.04 -5.11
CA ALA A 70 5.09 18.11 -5.43
C ALA A 70 5.09 19.23 -4.38
N ARG A 71 5.13 18.89 -3.08
CA ARG A 71 5.21 19.88 -1.99
C ARG A 71 6.51 20.67 -2.02
N ASN A 72 7.61 20.00 -2.38
CA ASN A 72 8.94 20.61 -2.44
C ASN A 72 9.22 21.35 -3.76
N ALA A 73 8.30 21.33 -4.73
CA ALA A 73 8.52 21.96 -6.03
C ALA A 73 8.64 23.49 -5.94
N GLY A 74 8.02 24.13 -4.94
CA GLY A 74 8.15 25.57 -4.69
C GLY A 74 7.62 26.48 -5.80
N LEU A 75 6.80 25.95 -6.72
CA LEU A 75 6.26 26.69 -7.86
C LEU A 75 4.84 27.20 -7.58
N PRO A 76 4.53 28.46 -7.90
CA PRO A 76 3.15 28.94 -7.87
C PRO A 76 2.30 28.11 -8.82
N ILE A 77 1.19 27.56 -8.33
CA ILE A 77 0.33 26.67 -9.13
C ILE A 77 -0.21 27.35 -10.40
N ALA A 78 -0.41 28.67 -10.35
CA ALA A 78 -0.82 29.48 -11.50
C ALA A 78 0.15 29.39 -12.70
N ASN A 79 1.41 29.02 -12.46
CA ASN A 79 2.44 28.90 -13.48
C ASN A 79 2.58 27.46 -14.02
N ILE A 80 1.81 26.50 -13.49
CA ILE A 80 1.93 25.08 -13.84
C ILE A 80 0.99 24.77 -15.01
N ARG A 81 1.55 24.59 -16.21
CA ARG A 81 0.79 24.15 -17.39
C ARG A 81 0.53 22.64 -17.41
N ARG A 82 1.50 21.85 -16.94
CA ARG A 82 1.43 20.37 -16.96
C ARG A 82 2.38 19.77 -15.93
N VAL A 83 1.95 18.70 -15.27
CA VAL A 83 2.77 17.88 -14.38
C VAL A 83 3.03 16.53 -15.05
N ARG A 84 4.27 16.05 -14.97
CA ARG A 84 4.64 14.67 -15.35
C ARG A 84 5.36 14.04 -14.16
N ALA A 85 4.73 13.06 -13.52
CA ALA A 85 5.34 12.27 -12.48
C ALA A 85 5.94 11.00 -13.09
N CYS A 86 7.26 10.81 -12.92
CA CYS A 86 7.93 9.57 -13.28
C CYS A 86 7.99 8.68 -12.03
N VAL A 87 7.35 7.52 -12.08
CA VAL A 87 7.20 6.63 -10.93
C VAL A 87 7.51 5.19 -11.31
N SER A 88 7.67 4.32 -10.32
CA SER A 88 7.94 2.89 -10.56
C SER A 88 6.77 2.20 -11.29
N PRO A 89 7.02 1.08 -12.00
CA PRO A 89 5.97 0.33 -12.69
C PRO A 89 4.81 -0.06 -11.76
N LEU A 90 5.12 -0.48 -10.53
CA LEU A 90 4.10 -0.84 -9.53
C LEU A 90 3.25 0.38 -9.14
N ALA A 91 3.86 1.54 -8.92
CA ALA A 91 3.12 2.77 -8.62
C ALA A 91 2.22 3.20 -9.80
N MET A 92 2.72 3.08 -11.03
CA MET A 92 1.94 3.34 -12.24
C MET A 92 0.74 2.38 -12.34
N GLN A 93 0.97 1.08 -12.17
CA GLN A 93 -0.07 0.06 -12.24
C GLN A 93 -1.16 0.26 -11.18
N MET A 94 -0.76 0.55 -9.94
CA MET A 94 -1.68 0.64 -8.81
C MET A 94 -2.39 1.99 -8.67
N THR A 95 -1.76 3.07 -9.13
CA THR A 95 -2.23 4.44 -8.83
C THR A 95 -2.13 5.45 -9.97
N GLY A 96 -1.53 5.07 -11.12
CA GLY A 96 -1.29 5.97 -12.25
C GLY A 96 -2.35 5.95 -13.35
N HIS A 97 -3.08 4.83 -13.49
CA HIS A 97 -4.18 4.66 -14.45
C HIS A 97 -5.52 5.19 -13.92
N THR A 98 -5.54 6.46 -13.50
CA THR A 98 -6.72 7.13 -12.92
C THR A 98 -7.15 8.33 -13.76
N ASP A 99 -8.40 8.77 -13.58
CA ASP A 99 -8.99 9.91 -14.28
C ASP A 99 -8.82 11.25 -13.53
N ALA A 100 -8.16 11.22 -12.36
CA ALA A 100 -8.01 12.36 -11.45
C ALA A 100 -9.32 12.90 -10.86
N ARG A 101 -10.44 12.17 -10.99
CA ARG A 101 -11.77 12.56 -10.51
C ARG A 101 -12.37 11.45 -9.64
N PRO A 102 -11.69 11.04 -8.55
CA PRO A 102 -12.15 9.96 -7.71
C PRO A 102 -13.53 10.26 -7.12
N ALA A 103 -14.51 9.39 -7.35
CA ALA A 103 -15.88 9.55 -6.87
C ALA A 103 -16.04 9.32 -5.35
N THR A 104 -15.03 8.71 -4.70
CA THR A 104 -15.08 8.39 -3.27
C THR A 104 -13.78 8.72 -2.58
N SER A 105 -13.84 9.01 -1.27
CA SER A 105 -12.66 9.22 -0.43
C SER A 105 -11.71 8.01 -0.45
N LEU A 106 -12.21 6.78 -0.64
CA LEU A 106 -11.36 5.60 -0.77
C LEU A 106 -10.62 5.60 -2.10
N ALA A 107 -11.33 5.82 -3.22
CA ALA A 107 -10.71 5.90 -4.54
C ALA A 107 -9.65 6.99 -4.61
N ALA A 108 -9.89 8.13 -3.95
CA ALA A 108 -8.96 9.25 -3.89
C ALA A 108 -7.60 8.88 -3.28
N LYS A 109 -7.56 7.91 -2.35
CA LYS A 109 -6.32 7.44 -1.72
C LYS A 109 -5.42 6.64 -2.67
N PHE A 110 -5.97 6.16 -3.78
CA PHE A 110 -5.26 5.39 -4.80
C PHE A 110 -5.11 6.16 -6.12
N ASP A 111 -5.50 7.44 -6.15
CA ASP A 111 -5.35 8.29 -7.33
C ASP A 111 -4.13 9.20 -7.18
N MET A 112 -3.05 8.86 -7.91
CA MET A 112 -1.79 9.62 -7.85
C MET A 112 -1.98 11.05 -8.35
N ARG A 113 -2.77 11.25 -9.40
CA ARG A 113 -2.97 12.56 -10.02
C ARG A 113 -3.72 13.48 -9.06
N TYR A 114 -4.77 12.96 -8.43
CA TYR A 114 -5.53 13.67 -7.40
C TYR A 114 -4.64 14.03 -6.21
N CYS A 115 -3.86 13.08 -5.69
CA CYS A 115 -2.97 13.30 -4.55
C CYS A 115 -1.88 14.34 -4.84
N VAL A 116 -1.26 14.30 -6.02
CA VAL A 116 -0.27 15.31 -6.46
C VAL A 116 -0.92 16.68 -6.65
N ALA A 117 -2.14 16.74 -7.20
CA ALA A 117 -2.86 18.00 -7.33
C ALA A 117 -3.14 18.64 -5.96
N LEU A 118 -3.63 17.86 -4.97
CA LEU A 118 -3.81 18.35 -3.61
C LEU A 118 -2.51 18.91 -3.02
N ALA A 119 -1.40 18.19 -3.21
CA ALA A 119 -0.09 18.60 -2.74
C ALA A 119 0.36 19.95 -3.33
N LEU A 120 0.22 20.12 -4.65
CA LEU A 120 0.55 21.38 -5.34
C LEU A 120 -0.36 22.54 -4.92
N HIS A 121 -1.62 22.25 -4.54
CA HIS A 121 -2.54 23.23 -3.98
C HIS A 121 -2.27 23.55 -2.50
N GLY A 122 -1.22 22.98 -1.89
CA GLY A 122 -0.93 23.15 -0.46
C GLY A 122 -1.99 22.52 0.45
N ARG A 123 -2.83 21.61 -0.07
CA ARG A 123 -3.87 20.95 0.71
C ARG A 123 -3.31 19.74 1.47
N PRO A 124 -3.80 19.48 2.69
CA PRO A 124 -3.41 18.29 3.44
C PRO A 124 -4.06 17.02 2.85
N LEU A 125 -3.36 15.88 2.94
CA LEU A 125 -3.88 14.56 2.56
C LEU A 125 -4.34 13.82 3.82
N THR A 126 -5.46 14.26 4.39
CA THR A 126 -6.06 13.73 5.63
C THR A 126 -7.29 12.87 5.33
N SER A 127 -7.81 12.16 6.33
CA SER A 127 -8.94 11.23 6.21
C SER A 127 -10.33 11.89 6.13
N GLY A 128 -10.43 13.12 5.59
CA GLY A 128 -11.70 13.85 5.46
C GLY A 128 -12.61 13.33 4.34
N ARG A 129 -13.89 13.75 4.38
CA ARG A 129 -14.80 13.63 3.23
C ARG A 129 -14.29 14.50 2.09
N LEU A 130 -14.49 14.04 0.85
CA LEU A 130 -14.21 14.86 -0.34
C LEU A 130 -15.04 16.15 -0.26
N PRO A 131 -14.45 17.32 -0.60
CA PRO A 131 -15.15 18.60 -0.61
C PRO A 131 -16.22 18.65 -1.70
#